data_AF-A0A8J8A2G7-F1
#
_entry.id   AF-A0A8J8A2G7-F1
#
_cell.length_a   1.000
_cell.length_b   1.000
_cell.length_c   1.000
_cell.angle_alpha   90.00
_cell.angle_beta   90.00
_cell.angle_gamma   90.00
#
_symmetry.space_group_name_H-M   'P 1'
#
loop_
_entity.id
_entity.type
_entity.pdbx_description
1 polymer ?
#
loop_
_entity_poly.entity_id
_entity_poly.type
_entity_poly.pdbx_seq_one_letter_code
_entity_poly.pdbx_strand_id
1 'polypeptide(L)'
;MDVLIKDGKVWLKQLKPEVIGELEVEALKEILGTENLVGPALAMTTGTPEGVVGVPTFEELMNLEPDMAKLAKFSRENRVIGVYVYTLDSQFDAAGRFFAPAVGVP
;
A
#
# COMPACT_ATOMS: atom_id res chain seq x y z
N MET A 1 10.27 -22.07 4.56
CA MET A 1 9.62 -21.36 3.45
C MET A 1 8.80 -22.41 2.71
N ASP A 2 7.47 -22.35 2.82
CA ASP A 2 6.59 -23.34 2.20
C ASP A 2 6.32 -22.90 0.75
N VAL A 3 6.82 -23.67 -0.20
CA VAL A 3 6.69 -23.42 -1.65
C VAL A 3 5.94 -24.60 -2.28
N LEU A 4 4.90 -24.29 -3.06
CA LEU A 4 4.15 -25.28 -3.85
C LEU A 4 4.27 -24.92 -5.34
N ILE A 5 4.71 -25.89 -6.16
CA ILE A 5 4.76 -25.77 -7.62
C ILE A 5 3.68 -26.69 -8.20
N LYS A 6 2.72 -26.12 -8.92
CA LYS A 6 1.60 -26.86 -9.52
C LYS A 6 1.10 -26.17 -10.78
N ASP A 7 0.89 -26.93 -11.85
CA ASP A 7 0.35 -26.44 -13.14
C ASP A 7 1.10 -25.21 -13.70
N GLY A 8 2.43 -25.21 -13.58
CA GLY A 8 3.29 -24.10 -14.02
C GLY A 8 3.24 -22.85 -13.13
N LYS A 9 2.53 -22.91 -11.98
CA LYS A 9 2.42 -21.80 -11.01
C LYS A 9 3.25 -22.09 -9.77
N VAL A 10 3.83 -21.03 -9.21
CA VAL A 10 4.56 -21.06 -7.94
C VAL A 10 3.74 -20.34 -6.88
N TRP A 11 3.49 -21.03 -5.77
CA TRP A 11 2.80 -20.49 -4.61
C TRP A 11 3.78 -20.42 -3.45
N LEU A 12 3.85 -19.27 -2.79
CA LEU A 12 4.68 -19.06 -1.60
C LEU A 12 3.77 -18.68 -0.43
N LYS A 13 3.90 -19.40 0.68
CA LYS A 13 3.19 -19.04 1.91
C LYS A 13 3.87 -17.85 2.58
N GLN A 14 3.11 -16.78 2.79
CA GLN A 14 3.55 -15.63 3.58
C GLN A 14 3.39 -15.90 5.09
N LEU A 15 3.94 -15.02 5.94
CA LEU A 15 3.67 -15.06 7.37
C LEU A 15 2.21 -14.69 7.64
N LYS A 16 1.75 -14.96 8.87
CA LYS A 16 0.41 -14.57 9.31
C LYS A 16 0.24 -13.05 9.15
N PRO A 17 -0.88 -12.56 8.60
CA PRO A 17 -1.14 -11.14 8.51
C PRO A 17 -1.35 -10.52 9.90
N GLU A 18 -0.75 -9.36 10.11
CA GLU A 18 -0.86 -8.57 11.33
C GLU A 18 -1.10 -7.09 10.99
N VAL A 19 -2.04 -6.47 11.70
CA VAL A 19 -2.16 -5.00 11.75
C VAL A 19 -1.24 -4.53 12.87
N ILE A 20 -0.28 -3.68 12.52
CA ILE A 20 0.80 -3.25 13.42
C ILE A 20 0.69 -1.76 13.80
N GLY A 21 -0.27 -1.04 13.21
CA GLY A 21 -0.57 0.34 13.56
C GLY A 21 -1.61 0.98 12.64
N GLU A 22 -2.01 2.19 13.01
CA GLU A 22 -2.83 3.08 12.21
C GLU A 22 -1.96 4.20 11.63
N LEU A 23 -2.32 4.68 10.45
CA LEU A 23 -1.65 5.76 9.75
C LEU A 23 -2.54 7.00 9.73
N GLU A 24 -1.93 8.17 9.79
CA GLU A 24 -2.68 9.43 9.79
C GLU A 24 -3.22 9.72 8.38
N VAL A 25 -4.54 9.82 8.27
CA VAL A 25 -5.25 9.89 6.98
C VAL A 25 -5.08 11.25 6.33
N GLU A 26 -5.11 12.34 7.10
CA GLU A 26 -5.01 13.70 6.54
C GLU A 26 -3.61 13.97 5.96
N ALA A 27 -2.56 13.48 6.62
CA ALA A 27 -1.20 13.49 6.11
C ALA A 27 -1.10 12.67 4.82
N LEU A 28 -1.74 11.51 4.75
CA LEU A 28 -1.75 10.70 3.53
C LEU A 28 -2.49 11.38 2.38
N LYS A 29 -3.59 12.10 2.64
CA LYS A 29 -4.28 12.88 1.61
C LYS A 29 -3.36 13.93 0.99
N GLU A 30 -2.69 14.71 1.85
CA GLU A 30 -1.72 15.73 1.43
C GLU A 30 -0.56 15.10 0.64
N ILE A 31 -0.01 13.99 1.12
CA ILE A 31 1.14 13.31 0.52
C ILE A 31 0.77 12.67 -0.81
N LEU A 32 -0.39 12.01 -0.92
CA LEU A 32 -0.83 11.29 -2.11
C LEU A 32 -1.47 12.22 -3.16
N GLY A 33 -1.74 13.48 -2.79
CA GLY A 33 -2.36 14.46 -3.69
C GLY A 33 -3.83 14.16 -3.97
N THR A 34 -4.56 13.60 -3.00
CA THR A 34 -5.99 13.27 -3.14
C THR A 34 -6.75 13.51 -1.84
N GLU A 35 -7.97 14.02 -1.94
CA GLU A 35 -8.90 14.13 -0.81
C GLU A 35 -9.73 12.86 -0.60
N ASN A 36 -9.70 11.96 -1.57
CA ASN A 36 -10.63 10.84 -1.70
C ASN A 36 -10.00 9.53 -1.19
N LEU A 37 -9.59 9.51 0.08
CA LEU A 37 -9.20 8.25 0.73
C LEU A 37 -10.42 7.55 1.33
N VAL A 38 -10.48 6.23 1.21
CA VAL A 38 -11.55 5.38 1.76
C VAL A 38 -10.99 4.32 2.71
N GLY A 39 -11.72 4.14 3.82
CA GLY A 39 -11.36 3.20 4.87
C GLY A 39 -10.28 3.72 5.81
N PRO A 40 -9.88 2.91 6.81
CA PRO A 40 -8.75 3.24 7.67
C PRO A 40 -7.45 3.13 6.86
N ALA A 41 -6.50 4.03 7.11
CA ALA A 41 -5.13 3.84 6.67
C ALA A 41 -4.40 3.03 7.74
N LEU A 42 -3.88 1.86 7.37
CA LEU A 42 -3.30 0.90 8.33
C LEU A 42 -1.86 0.56 7.96
N ALA A 43 -1.01 0.37 8.97
CA ALA A 43 0.25 -0.33 8.81
C ALA A 43 0.00 -1.83 9.01
N MET A 44 0.37 -2.65 8.03
CA MET A 44 0.12 -4.09 7.99
C MET A 44 1.38 -4.85 7.59
N THR A 45 1.45 -6.14 7.93
CA THR A 45 2.58 -6.98 7.51
C THR A 45 2.23 -8.45 7.37
N THR A 46 2.88 -9.11 6.41
CA THR A 46 3.04 -10.58 6.31
C THR A 46 4.52 -10.98 6.27
N GLY A 47 5.41 -10.10 6.77
CA GLY A 47 6.87 -10.22 6.75
C GLY A 47 7.56 -8.89 6.46
N THR A 48 6.93 -8.02 5.67
CA THR A 48 7.38 -6.66 5.38
C THR A 48 6.31 -5.65 5.81
N PRO A 49 6.63 -4.66 6.66
CA PRO A 49 5.67 -3.62 7.05
C PRO A 49 5.32 -2.65 5.90
N GLU A 50 4.04 -2.55 5.56
CA GLU A 50 3.52 -1.72 4.47
C GLU A 50 2.31 -0.91 4.97
N GLY A 51 2.19 0.34 4.52
CA GLY A 51 0.95 1.10 4.68
C GLY A 51 -0.09 0.66 3.66
N VAL A 52 -1.36 0.62 4.02
CA VAL A 52 -2.47 0.23 3.14
C VAL A 52 -3.61 1.23 3.29
N VAL A 53 -4.08 1.80 2.18
CA VAL A 53 -5.22 2.74 2.15
C VAL A 53 -5.96 2.64 0.82
N GLY A 54 -7.27 2.92 0.80
CA GLY A 54 -8.08 2.82 -0.40
C GLY A 54 -8.35 4.17 -1.09
N VAL A 55 -8.67 4.12 -2.38
CA VAL A 55 -9.29 5.20 -3.17
C VAL A 55 -10.56 4.69 -3.89
N PRO A 56 -11.58 5.53 -4.12
CA PRO A 56 -12.87 5.10 -4.67
C PRO A 56 -12.78 4.45 -6.05
N THR A 57 -11.99 5.01 -6.98
CA THR A 57 -12.01 4.62 -8.40
C THR A 57 -10.66 4.19 -8.97
N PHE A 58 -10.68 3.44 -10.07
CA PHE A 58 -9.47 3.13 -10.84
C PHE A 58 -8.81 4.38 -11.41
N GLU A 59 -9.62 5.33 -11.88
CA GLU A 59 -9.13 6.59 -12.44
C GLU A 59 -8.35 7.40 -11.40
N GLU A 60 -8.88 7.55 -10.18
CA GLU A 60 -8.15 8.20 -9.08
C GLU A 60 -6.85 7.47 -8.74
N LEU A 61 -6.87 6.13 -8.66
CA LEU A 61 -5.66 5.36 -8.40
C LEU A 61 -4.59 5.65 -9.46
N MET A 62 -4.95 5.72 -10.73
CA MET A 62 -4.01 5.98 -11.83
C MET A 62 -3.51 7.42 -11.86
N ASN A 63 -4.31 8.37 -11.38
CA ASN A 63 -3.97 9.79 -11.35
C ASN A 63 -3.21 10.23 -10.08
N LEU A 64 -2.95 9.33 -9.13
CA LEU A 64 -2.13 9.67 -7.95
C LEU A 64 -0.73 10.14 -8.37
N GLU A 65 -0.35 11.30 -7.83
CA GLU A 65 0.97 11.92 -7.95
C GLU A 65 1.54 12.22 -6.54
N PRO A 66 2.08 11.21 -5.83
CA PRO A 66 2.55 11.42 -4.47
C PRO A 66 3.77 12.33 -4.39
N ASP A 67 3.84 13.17 -3.34
CA ASP A 67 5.08 13.82 -2.92
C ASP A 67 6.03 12.76 -2.34
N MET A 68 6.94 12.27 -3.19
CA MET A 68 7.85 11.17 -2.84
C MET A 68 8.77 11.51 -1.67
N ALA A 69 9.13 12.78 -1.47
CA ALA A 69 9.98 13.18 -0.36
C ALA A 69 9.22 13.13 0.96
N LYS A 70 7.99 13.65 0.99
CA LYS A 70 7.12 13.54 2.18
C LYS A 70 6.74 12.10 2.45
N LEU A 71 6.42 11.31 1.42
CA LEU A 71 6.10 9.90 1.57
C LEU A 71 7.28 9.12 2.15
N ALA A 72 8.51 9.35 1.67
CA ALA A 72 9.69 8.69 2.21
C ALA A 72 9.91 9.01 3.69
N LYS A 73 9.67 10.26 4.10
CA LYS A 73 9.75 10.68 5.51
C LYS A 73 8.64 10.00 6.34
N PHE A 74 7.40 10.09 5.88
CA PHE A 74 6.23 9.50 6.52
C PHE A 74 6.40 7.99 6.73
N SER A 75 6.88 7.27 5.72
CA SER A 75 7.13 5.82 5.80
C SER A 75 8.17 5.48 6.87
N ARG A 76 9.28 6.23 6.97
CA ARG A 76 10.31 6.01 8.02
C ARG A 76 9.78 6.27 9.42
N GLU A 77 9.01 7.35 9.60
CA GLU A 77 8.40 7.72 10.89
C GLU A 77 7.40 6.65 11.36
N ASN A 78 6.64 6.08 10.43
CA ASN A 78 5.65 5.02 10.71
C ASN A 78 6.20 3.60 10.60
N ARG A 79 7.50 3.43 10.36
CA ARG A 79 8.18 2.12 10.22
C ARG A 79 7.53 1.18 9.18
N VAL A 80 7.02 1.75 8.10
CA VAL A 80 6.58 1.03 6.90
C VAL A 80 7.55 1.32 5.74
N ILE A 81 7.67 0.41 4.79
CA ILE A 81 8.58 0.62 3.64
C ILE A 81 7.98 1.52 2.55
N GLY A 82 6.66 1.68 2.56
CA GLY A 82 5.89 2.40 1.55
C GLY A 82 4.40 2.32 1.83
N VAL A 83 3.59 2.83 0.91
CA VAL A 83 2.12 2.80 0.98
C VAL A 83 1.57 2.13 -0.27
N TYR A 84 0.78 1.08 -0.06
CA TYR A 84 -0.01 0.39 -1.06
C TYR A 84 -1.40 1.04 -1.12
N VAL A 85 -1.66 1.76 -2.20
CA VAL A 85 -2.97 2.35 -2.45
C VAL A 85 -3.77 1.41 -3.34
N TYR A 86 -5.02 1.12 -2.96
CA TYR A 86 -5.86 0.18 -3.70
C TYR A 86 -7.23 0.77 -4.04
N THR A 87 -7.91 0.16 -5.00
CA THR A 87 -9.33 0.35 -5.27
C THR A 87 -10.01 -0.99 -5.53
N LEU A 88 -11.31 -1.06 -5.28
CA LEU A 88 -12.17 -2.19 -5.65
C LEU A 88 -12.91 -1.95 -6.98
N ASP A 89 -12.82 -0.74 -7.53
CA ASP A 89 -13.32 -0.40 -8.87
C ASP A 89 -12.37 -0.96 -9.93
N SER A 90 -12.48 -2.24 -10.25
CA SER A 90 -11.65 -2.88 -11.29
C SER A 90 -12.33 -4.11 -11.90
N GLN A 91 -11.78 -4.64 -12.99
CA GLN A 91 -12.22 -5.92 -13.56
C GLN A 91 -11.85 -7.15 -12.69
N PHE A 92 -11.04 -6.94 -11.65
CA PHE A 92 -10.61 -7.94 -10.67
C PHE A 92 -11.17 -7.59 -9.27
N ASP A 93 -10.85 -8.40 -8.26
CA ASP A 93 -11.25 -8.12 -6.87
C ASP A 93 -10.65 -6.82 -6.33
N ALA A 94 -9.46 -6.43 -6.80
CA ALA A 94 -8.82 -5.16 -6.49
C ALA A 94 -7.76 -4.78 -7.54
N ALA A 95 -7.50 -3.48 -7.67
CA ALA A 95 -6.32 -2.92 -8.34
C ALA A 95 -5.52 -2.09 -7.33
N GLY A 96 -4.20 -1.97 -7.53
CA GLY A 96 -3.37 -1.18 -6.62
C GLY A 96 -2.08 -0.66 -7.24
N ARG A 97 -1.52 0.37 -6.59
CA ARG A 97 -0.20 0.94 -6.85
C ARG A 97 0.56 0.99 -5.53
N PHE A 98 1.84 0.66 -5.59
CA PHE A 98 2.70 0.68 -4.42
C PHE A 98 3.79 1.73 -4.60
N PHE A 99 3.91 2.62 -3.62
CA PHE A 99 4.90 3.69 -3.60
C PHE A 99 5.80 3.50 -2.39
N ALA A 100 7.11 3.28 -2.60
CA ALA A 100 8.04 2.95 -1.53
C ALA A 100 9.36 3.77 -1.59
N PRO A 101 9.27 5.12 -1.66
CA PRO A 101 10.44 5.95 -1.88
C PRO A 101 11.42 5.92 -0.70
N ALA A 102 10.97 5.52 0.50
CA ALA A 102 11.83 5.33 1.67
C ALA A 102 12.96 4.30 1.44
N VAL A 103 12.74 3.34 0.54
CA VAL A 103 13.67 2.28 0.16
C VAL A 103 14.16 2.41 -1.29
N GLY A 104 13.95 3.56 -1.93
CA GLY A 104 14.45 3.86 -3.27
C GLY A 104 13.59 3.35 -4.43
N VAL A 105 12.35 2.94 -4.16
CA VAL A 105 11.37 2.55 -5.20
C VAL A 105 10.33 3.67 -5.33
N PRO A 106 10.39 4.50 -6.39
CA PRO A 106 9.46 5.61 -6.58
C PRO A 106 8.02 5.13 -6.78
#